data_AF-A0A2P8QPA9-F1
#
_entry.id   AF-A0A2P8QPA9-F1
#
_cell.length_a   1.000
_cell.length_b   1.000
_cell.length_c   1.000
_cell.angle_alpha   90.00
_cell.angle_beta   90.00
_cell.angle_gamma   90.00
#
_symmetry.space_group_name_H-M   'P 1'
#
loop_
_entity.id
_entity.type
_entity.pdbx_description
1 polymer ?
#
loop_
_entity_poly.entity_id
_entity_poly.type
_entity_poly.pdbx_seq_one_letter_code
_entity_poly.pdbx_strand_id
1 'polypeptide(L)'
;MSIKRRNFLFLVGGTAGAYAIETYTSSNLAWAQTPSASGDFKLPPLPYDYKALEPHIDAQTMRLHHDRHHATYVKNLNAAIAKYP
;
A
#
# COMPACT_ATOMS: atom_id res chain seq x y z
N MET A 1 42.78 -11.34 34.81
CA MET A 1 41.70 -11.82 33.90
C MET A 1 41.54 -10.79 32.79
N SER A 2 42.02 -11.06 31.56
CA SER A 2 41.91 -10.09 30.45
C SER A 2 40.62 -10.33 29.68
N ILE A 3 39.64 -9.44 29.85
CA ILE A 3 38.36 -9.53 29.15
C ILE A 3 38.58 -9.04 27.72
N LYS A 4 38.33 -9.93 26.75
CA LYS A 4 38.50 -9.60 25.32
C LYS A 4 37.40 -8.64 24.90
N ARG A 5 37.77 -7.55 24.19
CA ARG A 5 36.88 -6.47 23.72
C ARG A 5 35.61 -6.98 23.04
N ARG A 6 35.68 -8.09 22.29
CA ARG A 6 34.53 -8.74 21.67
C ARG A 6 33.48 -9.21 22.70
N ASN A 7 33.89 -9.79 23.82
CA ASN A 7 32.97 -10.27 24.86
C ASN A 7 32.34 -9.09 25.62
N PHE A 8 33.06 -7.97 25.74
CA PHE A 8 32.52 -6.74 26.33
C PHE A 8 31.45 -6.10 25.42
N LEU A 9 31.66 -6.08 24.11
CA LEU A 9 30.69 -5.58 23.12
C LEU A 9 29.39 -6.40 23.09
N PHE A 10 29.47 -7.73 23.22
CA PHE A 10 28.26 -8.57 23.32
C PHE A 10 27.46 -8.33 24.60
N LEU A 11 28.13 -8.07 25.73
CA LEU A 11 27.46 -7.88 27.02
C LEU A 11 26.73 -6.53 27.12
N VAL A 12 27.27 -5.46 26.52
CA VAL A 12 26.67 -4.11 26.53
C VAL A 12 25.63 -3.93 25.42
N GLY A 13 25.81 -4.58 24.26
CA GLY A 13 24.86 -4.45 23.14
C GLY A 13 23.53 -5.19 23.33
N GLY A 14 23.51 -6.27 24.12
CA GLY A 14 22.33 -7.12 24.29
C GLY A 14 21.19 -6.49 25.11
N THR A 15 21.47 -5.56 26.02
CA THR A 15 20.46 -5.00 26.94
C THR A 15 19.89 -3.66 26.49
N ALA A 16 20.66 -2.84 25.75
CA ALA A 16 20.16 -1.58 25.18
C ALA A 16 19.41 -1.78 23.84
N GLY A 17 19.70 -2.86 23.10
CA GLY A 17 19.06 -3.15 21.82
C GLY A 17 17.58 -3.53 21.94
N ALA A 18 17.18 -4.20 23.03
CA ALA A 18 15.81 -4.67 23.20
C ALA A 18 14.78 -3.53 23.34
N TYR A 19 15.10 -2.48 24.11
CA TYR A 19 14.17 -1.36 24.34
C TYR A 19 14.04 -0.39 23.15
N ALA A 20 15.09 -0.24 22.35
CA ALA A 20 15.03 0.62 21.17
C ALA A 20 14.29 -0.05 20.00
N ILE A 21 14.34 -1.38 19.86
CA ILE A 21 13.69 -2.08 18.75
C ILE A 21 12.16 -2.08 18.86
N GLU A 22 11.59 -2.10 20.08
CA GLU A 22 10.13 -2.07 20.27
C GLU A 22 9.49 -0.73 19.85
N THR A 23 10.21 0.39 19.99
CA THR A 23 9.66 1.72 19.66
C THR A 23 9.72 2.06 18.17
N TYR A 24 10.76 1.64 17.44
CA TYR A 24 10.84 1.89 15.98
C TYR A 24 9.97 0.96 15.12
N THR A 25 9.64 -0.24 15.59
CA THR A 25 8.78 -1.17 14.84
C THR A 25 7.30 -0.76 14.88
N SER A 26 6.89 0.01 15.88
CA SER A 26 5.49 0.42 16.07
C SER A 26 5.06 1.61 15.21
N SER A 27 5.99 2.48 14.79
CA SER A 27 5.65 3.71 14.05
C SER A 27 5.56 3.54 12.52
N ASN A 28 5.98 2.40 11.97
CA ASN A 28 6.08 2.20 10.51
C ASN A 28 4.90 1.45 9.87
N LEU A 29 3.78 1.27 10.60
CA LEU A 29 2.59 0.58 10.08
C LEU A 29 1.43 1.52 9.72
N ALA A 30 1.57 2.83 9.91
CA ALA A 30 0.47 3.78 9.73
C ALA A 30 0.03 3.98 8.25
N TRP A 31 0.82 3.53 7.27
CA TRP A 31 0.51 3.64 5.84
C TRP A 31 0.35 2.28 5.17
N ALA A 32 0.42 1.19 5.94
CA ALA A 32 0.05 -0.11 5.42
C ALA A 32 -1.46 -0.09 5.18
N GLN A 33 -1.87 0.15 3.93
CA GLN A 33 -3.24 -0.09 3.51
C GLN A 33 -3.54 -1.54 3.87
N THR A 34 -4.43 -1.76 4.85
CA THR A 34 -4.92 -3.09 5.17
C THR A 34 -5.37 -3.73 3.87
N PRO A 35 -4.77 -4.87 3.44
CA PRO A 35 -5.21 -5.53 2.23
C PRO A 35 -6.71 -5.77 2.37
N SER A 36 -7.49 -5.19 1.45
CA SER A 36 -8.92 -5.37 1.41
C SER A 36 -9.17 -6.87 1.37
N ALA A 37 -9.88 -7.37 2.39
CA ALA A 37 -10.14 -8.78 2.58
C ALA A 37 -10.73 -9.38 1.29
N SER A 38 -9.95 -10.28 0.65
CA SER A 38 -10.40 -11.42 -0.17
C SER A 38 -11.59 -11.20 -1.14
N GLY A 39 -11.74 -10.01 -1.71
CA GLY A 39 -12.82 -9.69 -2.66
C GLY A 39 -12.30 -8.96 -3.89
N ASP A 40 -12.89 -9.25 -5.05
CA ASP A 40 -12.60 -8.54 -6.31
C ASP A 40 -12.75 -7.03 -6.13
N PHE A 41 -11.75 -6.28 -6.60
CA PHE A 41 -11.87 -4.84 -6.78
C PHE A 41 -12.99 -4.53 -7.78
N LYS A 42 -13.71 -3.42 -7.55
CA LYS A 42 -14.83 -2.97 -8.40
C LYS A 42 -14.50 -1.62 -9.03
N LEU A 43 -15.01 -1.40 -10.24
CA LEU A 43 -14.99 -0.09 -10.88
C LEU A 43 -16.09 0.77 -10.24
N PRO A 44 -15.76 1.80 -9.46
CA PRO A 44 -16.78 2.68 -8.87
C PRO A 44 -17.47 3.47 -9.99
N PRO A 45 -18.80 3.64 -9.94
CA PRO A 45 -19.47 4.52 -10.90
C PRO A 45 -19.04 5.97 -10.69
N LEU A 46 -19.08 6.77 -11.75
CA LEU A 46 -18.89 8.20 -11.63
C LEU A 46 -20.01 8.82 -10.77
N PRO A 47 -19.70 9.72 -9.83
CA PRO A 47 -20.70 10.41 -9.02
C PRO A 47 -21.39 11.57 -9.77
N TYR A 48 -21.08 11.73 -11.06
CA TYR A 48 -21.57 12.79 -11.94
C TYR A 48 -21.67 12.31 -13.38
N ASP A 49 -22.42 13.03 -14.22
CA ASP A 49 -22.52 12.75 -15.67
C ASP A 49 -21.17 13.02 -16.38
N TYR A 50 -20.90 12.32 -17.48
CA TYR A 50 -19.69 12.50 -18.29
C TYR A 50 -19.43 13.95 -18.72
N LYS A 51 -20.48 14.78 -18.86
CA LYS A 51 -20.38 16.19 -19.25
C LYS A 51 -20.18 17.16 -18.08
N ALA A 52 -20.22 16.68 -16.84
CA ALA A 52 -20.22 17.56 -15.65
C ALA A 52 -18.95 18.39 -15.46
N LEU A 53 -17.86 18.04 -16.17
CA LEU A 53 -16.56 18.70 -16.06
C LEU A 53 -16.24 19.61 -17.27
N GLU A 54 -17.20 19.81 -18.18
CA GLU A 54 -17.03 20.76 -19.28
C GLU A 54 -16.98 22.22 -18.76
N PRO A 55 -16.21 23.12 -19.41
CA PRO A 55 -15.40 22.91 -20.62
C PRO A 55 -13.98 22.41 -20.35
N HIS A 56 -13.65 22.07 -19.10
CA HIS A 56 -12.29 21.75 -18.69
C HIS A 56 -11.88 20.32 -19.05
N ILE A 57 -12.81 19.39 -18.98
CA ILE A 57 -12.63 18.01 -19.43
C ILE A 57 -13.87 17.63 -20.24
N ASP A 58 -13.65 17.25 -21.50
CA ASP A 58 -14.73 16.87 -22.39
C ASP A 58 -15.29 15.48 -22.05
N ALA A 59 -16.56 15.25 -22.42
CA ALA A 59 -17.24 13.99 -22.14
C ALA A 59 -16.63 12.76 -22.84
N GLN A 60 -15.96 12.93 -23.99
CA GLN A 60 -15.30 11.81 -24.67
C GLN A 60 -14.08 11.35 -23.86
N THR A 61 -13.29 12.29 -23.34
CA THR A 61 -12.18 12.00 -22.42
C THR A 61 -12.68 11.26 -21.19
N MET A 62 -13.78 11.70 -20.57
CA MET A 62 -14.33 11.01 -19.39
C MET A 62 -14.80 9.58 -19.68
N ARG A 63 -15.44 9.33 -20.84
CA ARG A 63 -15.82 7.97 -21.26
C ARG A 63 -14.61 7.07 -21.50
N LEU A 64 -13.60 7.57 -22.21
CA LEU A 64 -12.39 6.79 -22.47
C LEU A 64 -11.64 6.50 -21.16
N HIS A 65 -11.52 7.50 -20.28
CA HIS A 65 -10.81 7.34 -19.01
C HIS A 65 -11.51 6.33 -18.09
N HIS A 66 -12.82 6.48 -17.86
CA HIS A 66 -13.56 5.62 -16.94
C HIS A 66 -13.85 4.23 -17.54
N ASP A 67 -14.48 4.18 -18.71
CA ASP A 67 -15.05 2.93 -19.25
C ASP A 67 -14.01 2.05 -19.94
N ARG A 68 -12.86 2.63 -20.32
CA ARG A 68 -11.75 1.88 -20.93
C ARG A 68 -10.58 1.75 -19.97
N HIS A 69 -9.93 2.85 -19.61
CA HIS A 69 -8.67 2.78 -18.86
C HIS A 69 -8.88 2.27 -17.43
N HIS A 70 -9.74 2.92 -16.64
CA HIS A 70 -10.01 2.51 -15.27
C HIS A 70 -10.62 1.10 -15.21
N ALA A 71 -11.61 0.81 -16.05
CA ALA A 71 -12.19 -0.53 -16.17
C ALA A 71 -11.15 -1.62 -16.47
N THR A 72 -10.20 -1.35 -17.37
CA THR A 72 -9.12 -2.29 -17.71
C THR A 72 -8.16 -2.50 -16.54
N TYR A 73 -7.81 -1.45 -15.81
CA TYR A 73 -6.96 -1.59 -14.62
C TYR A 73 -7.61 -2.46 -13.54
N VAL A 74 -8.89 -2.23 -13.22
CA VAL A 74 -9.62 -3.05 -12.25
C VAL A 74 -9.65 -4.52 -12.68
N LYS A 75 -9.97 -4.78 -13.95
CA LYS A 75 -9.98 -6.15 -14.50
C LYS A 75 -8.61 -6.82 -14.38
N ASN A 76 -7.54 -6.14 -14.78
CA ASN A 76 -6.20 -6.71 -14.79
C ASN A 76 -5.66 -6.90 -13.36
N LEU A 77 -5.99 -6.01 -12.43
CA LEU A 77 -5.65 -6.15 -11.02
C LEU A 77 -6.28 -7.42 -10.44
N ASN A 78 -7.59 -7.61 -10.63
CA ASN A 78 -8.28 -8.83 -10.17
C ASN A 78 -7.66 -10.09 -10.79
N ALA A 79 -7.31 -10.07 -12.08
CA ALA A 79 -6.66 -11.20 -12.73
C ALA A 79 -5.26 -11.51 -12.15
N ALA A 80 -4.51 -10.48 -11.75
CA ALA A 80 -3.18 -10.64 -11.18
C ALA A 80 -3.23 -11.21 -9.75
N ILE A 81 -4.13 -10.70 -8.91
CA ILE A 81 -4.24 -11.09 -7.50
C ILE A 81 -5.01 -12.41 -7.31
N ALA A 82 -5.84 -12.85 -8.27
CA ALA A 82 -6.57 -14.11 -8.18
C ALA A 82 -5.65 -15.33 -8.00
N LYS A 83 -4.37 -15.22 -8.38
CA LYS A 83 -3.34 -16.25 -8.15
C LYS A 83 -2.76 -16.26 -6.73
N TYR A 84 -3.10 -15.26 -5.93
CA TYR A 84 -2.58 -15.01 -4.58
C TYR A 84 -3.76 -14.74 -3.62
N PRO A 85 -4.60 -15.75 -3.35
CA PRO A 85 -5.78 -15.60 -2.52
C PRO A 85 -5.47 -15.32 -1.04
#